data_AF-A0A550HYA1-F1
#
_entry.id   AF-A0A550HYA1-F1
#
_cell.length_a   1.000
_cell.length_b   1.000
_cell.length_c   1.000
_cell.angle_alpha   90.00
_cell.angle_beta   90.00
_cell.angle_gamma   90.00
#
_symmetry.space_group_name_H-M   'P 1'
#
loop_
_entity.id
_entity.type
_entity.pdbx_description
1 polymer ?
#
loop_
_entity_poly.entity_id
_entity_poly.type
_entity_poly.pdbx_seq_one_letter_code
_entity_poly.pdbx_strand_id
1 'polypeptide(L)' 'MRALIAAATGLAVALALVLTITAMGSPAGKTSPKPLLTTIPSHP' A
#
# COMPACT_ATOMS: atom_id res chain seq x y z
N MET A 1 13.75 -28.67 -18.77
CA MET A 1 13.59 -27.20 -18.64
C MET A 1 13.74 -26.75 -17.18
N ARG A 2 14.96 -26.77 -16.63
CA ARG A 2 15.18 -26.41 -15.21
C ARG A 2 15.06 -24.90 -14.96
N ALA A 3 15.45 -24.10 -15.95
CA ALA A 3 15.33 -22.65 -15.91
C ALA A 3 13.87 -22.16 -15.82
N LEU A 4 12.95 -22.80 -16.56
CA LEU A 4 11.51 -22.46 -16.50
C LEU A 4 10.92 -22.71 -15.11
N ILE A 5 11.28 -23.82 -14.47
CA ILE A 5 10.81 -24.14 -13.11
C ILE A 5 11.33 -23.09 -12.13
N ALA A 6 12.62 -22.73 -12.19
CA ALA A 6 13.20 -21.70 -11.33
C ALA A 6 12.50 -20.33 -11.52
N ALA A 7 12.25 -19.93 -12.77
CA ALA A 7 11.56 -18.69 -13.08
C ALA A 7 10.11 -18.69 -12.56
N ALA A 8 9.36 -19.78 -12.79
CA ALA A 8 7.99 -19.90 -12.29
C ALA A 8 7.93 -19.86 -10.76
N THR A 9 8.89 -20.49 -10.08
CA THR A 9 8.96 -20.50 -8.61
C THR A 9 9.27 -19.09 -8.07
N GLY A 10 10.24 -18.39 -8.67
CA GLY A 10 10.56 -17.02 -8.29
C GLY A 10 9.38 -16.06 -8.52
N LEU A 11 8.68 -16.20 -9.64
CA LEU A 11 7.48 -15.42 -9.93
C LEU A 11 6.36 -15.70 -8.92
N ALA A 12 6.11 -16.95 -8.58
CA ALA A 12 5.10 -17.33 -7.60
C ALA A 12 5.38 -16.72 -6.22
N VAL A 13 6.63 -16.77 -5.76
CA VAL A 13 7.04 -16.16 -4.47
C VAL A 13 6.87 -14.64 -4.50
N ALA A 14 7.26 -13.98 -5.60
CA ALA A 14 7.10 -12.53 -5.74
C ALA A 14 5.62 -12.11 -5.69
N LEU A 15 4.75 -12.82 -6.41
CA LEU A 15 3.32 -12.54 -6.40
C LEU A 15 2.70 -12.81 -5.03
N ALA A 16 3.06 -13.92 -4.37
CA ALA A 16 2.59 -14.21 -3.02
C ALA A 16 2.96 -13.09 -2.04
N LEU A 17 4.18 -12.56 -2.12
CA LEU A 17 4.63 -11.45 -1.28
C LEU A 17 3.83 -10.16 -1.55
N VAL A 18 3.65 -9.78 -2.81
CA VAL A 18 2.89 -8.56 -3.15
C VAL A 18 1.43 -8.68 -2.71
N LEU A 19 0.79 -9.83 -2.95
CA LEU A 19 -0.60 -10.07 -2.58
C LEU A 19 -0.81 -10.08 -1.06
N THR A 20 0.11 -10.68 -0.30
CA THR A 20 0.04 -10.65 1.17
C THR A 20 0.17 -9.24 1.72
N ILE A 21 1.12 -8.44 1.21
CA ILE A 21 1.27 -7.02 1.60
C ILE A 21 0.02 -6.23 1.24
N THR A 22 -0.53 -6.46 0.05
CA THR A 22 -1.75 -5.78 -0.41
C THR A 22 -2.95 -6.13 0.48
N ALA A 23 -3.09 -7.41 0.85
CA ALA A 23 -4.18 -7.89 1.69
C ALA A 23 -4.11 -7.36 3.13
N MET A 24 -2.91 -7.07 3.66
CA MET A 24 -2.77 -6.40 4.95
C MET A 24 -3.36 -4.98 4.92
N GLY A 25 -3.45 -4.36 3.75
CA GLY A 25 -4.02 -3.03 3.56
C GLY A 25 -3.17 -1.93 4.21
N SER A 26 -3.63 -0.68 4.05
CA SER A 26 -3.07 0.43 4.82
C SER A 26 -3.83 0.58 6.13
N PRO A 27 -3.19 0.93 7.25
CA PRO A 27 -3.90 1.32 8.46
C PRO A 27 -4.91 2.41 8.14
N ALA A 28 -6.09 2.35 8.78
CA ALA A 28 -7.07 3.42 8.67
C ALA A 28 -6.50 4.71 9.28
N GLY A 29 -5.88 5.54 8.45
CA GLY A 29 -5.37 6.84 8.86
C GLY A 29 -6.51 7.79 9.18
N LYS A 30 -6.44 8.45 10.34
CA LYS A 30 -7.31 9.59 10.64
C LYS A 30 -6.53 10.87 10.39
N THR A 31 -7.11 11.77 9.61
CA THR A 31 -6.61 13.14 9.52
C THR A 31 -7.11 13.92 10.73
N SER A 32 -6.36 14.97 11.11
CA SER A 32 -6.83 15.90 12.15
C SER A 32 -8.15 16.55 11.70
N PRO A 33 -9.17 16.63 12.58
CA PRO A 33 -10.39 17.38 12.30
C PRO A 33 -10.15 18.89 12.38
N LYS A 34 -9.01 19.32 12.91
CA LYS A 34 -8.62 20.73 12.97
C LYS A 34 -8.17 21.17 11.58
N PRO A 35 -8.56 22.37 11.12
CA PRO A 35 -8.09 22.91 9.86
C PRO A 35 -6.57 22.89 9.80
N LEU A 36 -6.03 22.72 8.61
CA LEU A 36 -4.59 22.88 8.44
C LEU A 36 -4.19 24.28 8.89
N LEU A 37 -2.98 24.45 9.40
CA LEU A 37 -2.46 25.78 9.73
C LEU A 37 -2.28 26.69 8.50
N THR A 38 -2.56 26.14 7.31
CA THR A 38 -2.65 26.83 6.03
C THR A 38 -4.10 27.04 5.56
N THR A 39 -5.09 26.49 6.26
CA THR A 39 -6.50 26.74 5.95
C THR A 39 -6.81 28.19 6.24
N ILE A 40 -7.30 28.88 5.20
CA ILE A 40 -7.73 30.27 5.32
C ILE A 40 -8.89 30.36 6.32
N PRO A 41 -8.84 31.26 7.31
CA PRO A 41 -9.94 31.47 8.24
C PRO A 41 -11.26 31.79 7.51
N SER A 42 -12.37 31.26 8.01
CA SER A 42 -13.69 31.67 7.54
C SER A 42 -13.86 33.17 7.79
N HIS A 43 -14.14 33.93 6.73
CA HIS A 43 -14.42 35.36 6.81
C HIS A 43 -15.88 35.57 7.24
N PRO A 44 -16.19 36.66 7.95
CA PRO A 44 -17.57 37.03 8.29
C PRO A 44 -18.41 37.35 7.05
#